data_AF-A0A2A6CTV7-F1
#
_entry.id   AF-A0A2A6CTV7-F1
#
_cell.length_a   1.000
_cell.length_b   1.000
_cell.length_c   1.000
_cell.angle_alpha   90.00
_cell.angle_beta   90.00
_cell.angle_gamma   90.00
#
_symmetry.space_group_name_H-M   'P 1'
#
loop_
_entity.id
_entity.type
_entity.pdbx_description
1 polymer ?
#
loop_
_entity_poly.entity_id
_entity_poly.type
_entity_poly.pdbx_seq_one_letter_code
_entity_poly.pdbx_strand_id
1 'polypeptide(L)'
;MVKNCGVCGQRGNEHMRMFPSNSLPLKQELWMDRLNLLPEERHRLLEGFREGLNRNPPVKSFWCDRHFDGNPDPIDRRSPTTPNPAYTPNTAVTALPQLTRQLSEVRVNDRSSIASPHQSNAQSASFPSPFRGNSASFPSPARIISETSTADYGMSTQHSDYTIRTDMYSSQETIEMDKDEDYRIPSSLPEYLLVSSSLLLSLFDRCPSCGLRSIESMDSFINGSALKLKWFCANCQEQSWSSQPRLKGRYYEGNVKLACSAHTTGLPLAASRGVDVSVDGRYDSPGYSASNCTVSFIDLQTNLLFMIVNMHKKEKGIDNVSGRMEKAGVRSGLMQIQALQMKIRSLCSDNDSKIGKMMREDPQLRDIKHLLDFWHLIKGINHDLRKISKLACCSNIKHWRRQIVNHAYYVHSKFGKSRQRGLMYWMSVLPHVTGRHANFRKVPFLRGIKKCMHSRLRPSNSHIIKRDSVEYQELKAVIMKPTFLAGFLRASPKKNTSPNENFNSIINMYAPKSKASSRRWYGERIKLATMHFNHLALLNLLNLREEKGSCSVDVIGRESKAVKR
;
A
#
# COMPACT_ATOMS: atom_id res chain seq x y z
N MET A 1 44.88 6.76 36.41
CA MET A 1 45.04 7.18 35.00
C MET A 1 44.49 8.59 34.86
N VAL A 2 45.34 9.55 34.46
CA VAL A 2 44.89 10.91 34.15
C VAL A 2 44.06 10.83 32.86
N LYS A 3 42.78 11.22 32.92
CA LYS A 3 41.90 11.26 31.74
C LYS A 3 42.25 12.51 30.95
N ASN A 4 42.77 12.40 29.73
CA ASN A 4 42.98 13.57 28.86
C ASN A 4 41.92 13.60 27.76
N CYS A 5 41.51 14.79 27.35
CA CYS A 5 40.62 14.94 26.21
C CYS A 5 41.34 14.51 24.92
N GLY A 6 40.77 13.58 24.18
CA GLY A 6 41.31 13.06 22.93
C GLY A 6 41.32 14.05 21.76
N VAL A 7 40.77 15.26 21.95
CA VAL A 7 40.86 16.36 20.96
C VAL A 7 41.72 17.52 21.40
N CYS A 8 41.43 18.14 22.54
CA CYS A 8 42.17 19.32 22.97
C CYS A 8 43.28 19.03 23.99
N GLY A 9 43.50 17.76 24.36
CA GLY A 9 44.59 17.35 25.26
C GLY A 9 44.43 17.78 26.72
N GLN A 10 43.34 18.45 27.10
CA GLN A 10 43.13 18.94 28.46
C GLN A 10 43.06 17.81 29.49
N ARG A 11 43.72 18.01 30.65
CA ARG A 11 43.64 17.11 31.80
C ARG A 11 42.23 17.12 32.38
N GLY A 12 41.77 15.93 32.76
CA GLY A 12 40.37 15.65 33.01
C GLY A 12 39.79 16.25 34.27
N ASN A 13 38.53 16.66 34.16
CA ASN A 13 37.63 17.00 35.26
C ASN A 13 36.50 15.94 35.37
N GLU A 14 35.57 16.11 36.33
CA GLU A 14 34.46 15.16 36.57
C GLU A 14 33.49 15.02 35.37
N HIS A 15 33.49 15.96 34.44
CA HIS A 15 32.54 16.03 33.31
C HIS A 15 33.10 15.47 31.99
N MET A 16 34.09 14.57 32.04
CA MET A 16 34.60 13.92 30.84
C MET A 16 33.72 12.77 30.35
N ARG A 17 33.36 12.80 29.07
CA ARG A 17 32.57 11.77 28.39
C ARG A 17 33.45 10.74 27.71
N MET A 18 33.01 9.49 27.68
CA MET A 18 33.74 8.39 27.05
C MET A 18 33.22 8.13 25.64
N PHE A 19 34.12 7.89 24.69
CA PHE A 19 33.74 7.49 23.34
C PHE A 19 32.89 6.21 23.36
N PRO A 20 31.76 6.14 22.61
CA PRO A 20 30.83 5.01 22.68
C PRO A 20 31.34 3.78 21.90
N SER A 21 32.37 3.14 22.44
CA SER A 21 33.09 2.01 21.85
C SER A 21 32.19 0.82 21.48
N ASN A 22 31.11 0.60 22.22
CA ASN A 22 30.17 -0.53 22.00
C ASN A 22 29.00 -0.20 21.05
N SER A 23 28.98 1.00 20.43
CA SER A 23 27.92 1.41 19.50
C SER A 23 28.21 1.02 18.04
N LEU A 24 27.16 0.89 17.23
CA LEU A 24 27.29 0.62 15.78
C LEU A 24 28.18 1.68 15.08
N PRO A 25 28.95 1.31 14.02
CA PRO A 25 29.85 2.23 13.32
C PRO A 25 29.18 3.53 12.88
N LEU A 26 27.97 3.45 12.32
CA LEU A 26 27.18 4.62 11.91
C LEU A 26 26.83 5.55 13.09
N LYS A 27 26.61 5.00 14.30
CA LYS A 27 26.35 5.81 15.50
C LYS A 27 27.62 6.48 16.01
N GLN A 28 28.78 5.84 15.87
CA GLN A 28 30.07 6.46 16.18
C GLN A 28 30.36 7.62 15.22
N GLU A 29 30.06 7.46 13.93
CA GLU A 29 30.18 8.54 12.93
C GLU A 29 29.26 9.72 13.25
N LEU A 30 27.97 9.47 13.51
CA LEU A 30 27.02 10.50 13.92
C LEU A 30 27.41 11.21 15.23
N TRP A 31 28.14 10.51 16.11
CA TRP A 31 28.68 11.09 17.34
C TRP A 31 29.86 12.02 17.02
N MET A 32 30.74 11.61 16.10
CA MET A 32 31.86 12.44 15.63
C MET A 32 31.40 13.65 14.80
N ASP A 33 30.26 13.57 14.12
CA ASP A 33 29.69 14.67 13.33
C ASP A 33 29.38 15.92 14.16
N ARG A 34 29.19 15.76 15.46
CA ARG A 34 28.87 16.86 16.38
C ARG A 34 30.07 17.67 16.85
N LEU A 35 31.28 17.23 16.54
CA LEU A 35 32.52 17.82 17.07
C LEU A 35 32.97 19.09 16.37
N ASN A 36 32.19 19.58 15.40
CA ASN A 36 32.49 20.75 14.58
C ASN A 36 33.91 20.73 13.95
N LEU A 37 34.44 19.54 13.68
CA LEU A 37 35.71 19.31 13.00
C LEU A 37 35.50 19.20 11.48
N LEU A 38 36.54 19.53 10.71
CA LEU A 38 36.53 19.29 9.26
C LEU A 38 36.36 17.79 8.96
N PRO A 39 35.74 17.41 7.83
CA PRO A 39 35.45 16.00 7.51
C PRO A 39 36.68 15.09 7.57
N GLU A 40 37.84 15.57 7.11
CA GLU A 40 39.09 14.81 7.09
C GLU A 40 39.68 14.60 8.49
N GLU A 41 39.64 15.64 9.33
CA GLU A 41 40.11 15.58 10.72
C GLU A 41 39.26 14.63 11.56
N ARG A 42 37.94 14.69 11.34
CA ARG A 42 36.96 13.81 11.97
C ARG A 42 37.21 12.34 11.63
N HIS A 43 37.48 12.07 10.35
CA HIS A 43 37.74 10.71 9.89
C HIS A 43 39.02 10.14 10.50
N ARG A 44 40.13 10.88 10.43
CA ARG A 44 41.42 10.47 11.04
C ARG A 44 41.29 10.21 12.54
N LEU A 45 40.55 11.06 13.24
CA LEU A 45 40.35 10.94 14.68
C LEU A 45 39.48 9.73 15.07
N LEU A 46 38.44 9.44 14.28
CA LEU A 46 37.59 8.27 14.47
C LEU A 46 38.37 6.97 14.23
N GLU A 47 39.21 6.94 13.20
CA GLU A 47 40.10 5.79 12.93
C GLU A 47 41.07 5.57 14.08
N GLY A 48 41.75 6.62 14.55
CA GLY A 48 42.67 6.53 15.68
C GLY A 48 42.01 6.00 16.97
N PHE A 49 40.75 6.33 17.22
CA PHE A 49 40.02 5.75 18.37
C PHE A 49 39.64 4.30 18.18
N ARG A 50 39.23 3.91 16.97
CA ARG A 50 38.93 2.50 16.66
C ARG A 50 40.18 1.64 16.77
N GLU A 51 41.32 2.15 16.31
CA GLU A 51 42.62 1.50 16.48
C GLU A 51 43.02 1.37 17.96
N GLY A 52 42.81 2.43 18.75
CA GLY A 52 43.07 2.41 20.20
C GLY A 52 42.25 1.34 20.94
N LEU A 53 41.01 1.12 20.53
CA LEU A 53 40.15 0.07 21.07
C LEU A 53 40.59 -1.35 20.71
N ASN A 54 41.33 -1.51 19.60
CA ASN A 54 41.84 -2.81 19.15
C ASN A 54 43.20 -3.19 19.77
N ARG A 55 43.83 -2.29 20.55
CA ARG A 55 45.08 -2.59 21.29
C ARG A 55 44.79 -3.43 22.54
N ASN A 56 45.79 -4.15 23.05
CA ASN A 56 45.66 -4.93 24.29
C ASN A 56 46.68 -4.46 25.35
N PRO A 57 46.24 -3.82 26.46
CA PRO A 57 44.85 -3.54 26.82
C PRO A 57 44.21 -2.41 25.98
N PRO A 58 42.88 -2.39 25.82
CA PRO A 58 42.18 -1.40 25.00
C PRO A 58 42.30 0.01 25.57
N VAL A 59 42.68 0.96 24.72
CA VAL A 59 42.82 2.37 25.08
C VAL A 59 41.46 3.05 24.99
N LYS A 60 40.96 3.54 26.13
CA LYS A 60 39.70 4.29 26.20
C LYS A 60 39.94 5.77 25.92
N SER A 61 39.22 6.32 24.94
CA SER A 61 39.27 7.74 24.60
C SER A 61 38.19 8.53 25.35
N PHE A 62 38.57 9.69 25.89
CA PHE A 62 37.70 10.58 26.67
C PHE A 62 37.67 11.98 26.08
N TRP A 63 36.62 12.74 26.37
CA TRP A 63 36.32 14.04 25.77
C TRP A 63 35.77 15.02 26.79
N CYS A 64 36.05 16.31 26.62
CA CYS A 64 35.50 17.36 27.48
C CYS A 64 34.29 18.06 26.83
N ASP A 65 33.44 18.65 27.66
CA ASP A 65 32.17 19.27 27.23
C ASP A 65 32.32 20.50 26.34
N ARG A 66 33.52 21.11 26.22
CA ARG A 66 33.75 22.26 25.31
C ARG A 66 33.46 21.95 23.83
N HIS A 67 33.47 20.67 23.46
CA HIS A 67 33.24 20.22 22.07
C HIS A 67 31.78 19.86 21.78
N PHE A 68 30.88 20.01 22.77
CA PHE A 68 29.45 19.89 22.57
C PHE A 68 28.80 21.20 23.06
N ASP A 69 28.22 21.99 22.15
CA ASP A 69 27.48 23.23 22.47
C ASP A 69 26.21 22.98 23.31
N GLY A 70 26.37 22.48 24.54
CA GLY A 70 25.28 22.18 25.47
C GLY A 70 24.29 21.08 25.03
N ASN A 71 24.53 20.39 23.90
CA ASN A 71 23.61 19.40 23.37
C ASN A 71 23.75 18.03 24.07
N PRO A 72 22.63 17.37 24.46
CA PRO A 72 22.70 16.07 25.14
C PRO A 72 23.20 14.95 24.22
N ASP A 73 23.82 13.94 24.83
CA ASP A 73 24.41 12.78 24.14
C ASP A 73 23.39 12.08 23.23
N PRO A 74 23.80 11.59 22.05
CA PRO A 74 22.93 10.83 21.15
C PRO A 74 22.41 9.50 21.73
N ILE A 75 22.90 9.08 22.90
CA ILE A 75 22.68 7.74 23.46
C ILE A 75 21.65 7.74 24.60
N ASP A 76 21.37 8.87 25.26
CA ASP A 76 20.39 8.92 26.36
C ASP A 76 19.25 9.93 26.08
N ARG A 77 18.20 9.44 25.42
CA ARG A 77 16.84 9.92 25.66
C ARG A 77 16.00 8.77 26.23
N ARG A 78 16.23 8.44 27.51
CA ARG A 78 15.12 8.03 28.37
C ARG A 78 14.40 9.31 28.78
N SER A 79 13.13 9.42 28.40
CA SER A 79 12.28 10.58 28.70
C SER A 79 12.28 10.90 30.20
N PRO A 80 12.49 12.15 30.63
CA PRO A 80 12.11 12.58 31.96
C PRO A 80 10.59 12.80 32.00
N THR A 81 9.96 12.18 32.99
CA THR A 81 8.60 12.44 33.42
C THR A 81 8.55 13.82 34.10
N THR A 82 7.56 14.64 33.73
CA THR A 82 7.09 15.93 34.30
C THR A 82 7.41 17.20 33.49
N PRO A 83 6.41 18.07 33.23
CA PRO A 83 6.60 19.37 32.60
C PRO A 83 6.84 20.45 33.67
N ASN A 84 7.78 21.37 33.42
CA ASN A 84 7.80 22.66 34.09
C ASN A 84 7.69 23.78 33.04
N PRO A 85 6.80 24.79 33.21
CA PRO A 85 6.54 25.81 32.22
C PRO A 85 7.31 27.09 32.56
N ALA A 86 8.30 27.47 31.76
CA ALA A 86 8.74 28.86 31.63
C ALA A 86 9.73 28.99 30.48
N TYR A 87 9.69 30.15 29.82
CA TYR A 87 10.62 30.67 28.80
C TYR A 87 10.41 30.22 27.35
N THR A 88 9.54 30.99 26.67
CA THR A 88 9.87 31.56 25.36
C THR A 88 10.57 32.92 25.56
N PRO A 89 11.56 33.27 24.72
CA PRO A 89 11.25 34.30 23.73
C PRO A 89 11.82 34.03 22.32
N ASN A 90 11.21 34.76 21.38
CA ASN A 90 11.38 34.78 19.94
C ASN A 90 12.80 35.12 19.45
N THR A 91 13.19 34.54 18.31
CA THR A 91 13.79 35.29 17.18
C THR A 91 13.71 34.46 15.90
N ALA A 92 13.23 35.09 14.82
CA ALA A 92 13.11 34.51 13.49
C ALA A 92 14.41 34.66 12.73
N VAL A 93 14.91 33.60 12.05
CA VAL A 93 15.72 33.72 10.83
C VAL A 93 15.50 32.49 9.93
N THR A 94 14.90 32.76 8.77
CA THR A 94 15.17 32.21 7.43
C THR A 94 16.29 31.15 7.31
N ALA A 95 15.92 29.92 6.93
CA ALA A 95 16.63 29.11 5.92
C ALA A 95 15.85 27.81 5.67
N LEU A 96 15.17 27.70 4.53
CA LEU A 96 14.87 26.40 3.94
C LEU A 96 16.20 25.77 3.51
N PRO A 97 16.55 24.56 3.95
CA PRO A 97 17.55 23.78 3.23
C PRO A 97 16.94 23.39 1.88
N GLN A 98 17.50 23.94 0.80
CA GLN A 98 17.27 23.40 -0.54
C GLN A 98 17.76 21.96 -0.55
N LEU A 99 16.82 21.01 -0.62
CA LEU A 99 17.11 19.62 -0.94
C LEU A 99 17.16 19.46 -2.46
N THR A 100 18.20 20.02 -3.08
CA THR A 100 18.73 19.52 -4.35
C THR A 100 19.53 18.27 -4.01
N ARG A 101 18.91 17.09 -4.11
CA ARG A 101 19.65 15.83 -4.18
C ARG A 101 19.49 15.30 -5.59
N GLN A 102 20.63 15.17 -6.26
CA GLN A 102 20.85 14.72 -7.63
C GLN A 102 19.82 13.68 -8.09
N LEU A 103 19.02 14.10 -9.07
CA LEU A 103 18.42 13.20 -10.04
C LEU A 103 19.58 12.52 -10.77
N SER A 104 19.68 11.20 -10.66
CA SER A 104 20.55 10.42 -11.54
C SER A 104 20.03 10.58 -12.97
N GLU A 105 20.80 11.29 -13.79
CA GLU A 105 20.65 11.36 -15.24
C GLU A 105 20.65 9.94 -15.82
N VAL A 106 19.48 9.44 -16.22
CA VAL A 106 19.39 8.39 -17.23
C VAL A 106 19.43 9.13 -18.57
N ARG A 107 20.60 9.14 -19.21
CA ARG A 107 20.74 9.58 -20.60
C ARG A 107 19.83 8.72 -21.47
N VAL A 108 18.77 9.33 -21.99
CA VAL A 108 18.02 8.83 -23.14
C VAL A 108 18.82 9.23 -24.38
N ASN A 109 19.41 8.27 -25.07
CA ASN A 109 20.00 8.49 -26.38
C ASN A 109 18.91 8.28 -27.43
N ASP A 110 18.28 9.37 -27.85
CA ASP A 110 17.50 9.43 -29.10
C ASP A 110 18.48 9.50 -30.28
N ARG A 111 18.56 8.46 -31.11
CA ARG A 111 19.02 8.59 -32.51
C ARG A 111 18.39 7.56 -33.44
N SER A 112 17.44 8.04 -34.23
CA SER A 112 17.14 7.65 -35.61
C SER A 112 17.41 8.94 -36.43
N SER A 113 18.16 9.02 -37.53
CA SER A 113 18.58 8.07 -38.56
C SER A 113 19.71 8.69 -39.43
N ILE A 114 20.37 7.84 -40.23
CA ILE A 114 21.11 8.10 -41.51
C ILE A 114 22.62 8.45 -41.45
N ALA A 115 23.44 7.45 -41.80
CA ALA A 115 24.44 7.41 -42.91
C ALA A 115 25.66 6.53 -42.57
N SER A 116 25.94 5.52 -43.42
CA SER A 116 27.18 4.71 -43.50
C SER A 116 28.29 5.48 -44.27
N PRO A 117 29.49 4.91 -44.60
CA PRO A 117 30.17 3.67 -44.18
C PRO A 117 31.66 3.86 -43.76
N HIS A 118 32.30 2.84 -43.15
CA HIS A 118 33.61 2.25 -43.51
C HIS A 118 34.32 1.46 -42.36
N GLN A 119 34.58 0.18 -42.66
CA GLN A 119 35.78 -0.66 -42.43
C GLN A 119 36.41 -0.83 -41.02
N SER A 120 36.34 -2.07 -40.48
CA SER A 120 37.46 -3.05 -40.31
C SER A 120 38.11 -2.97 -38.91
N ASN A 121 38.55 -4.01 -38.18
CA ASN A 121 38.82 -5.44 -38.40
C ASN A 121 38.78 -6.20 -37.03
N ALA A 122 38.43 -7.50 -37.08
CA ALA A 122 38.92 -8.72 -36.37
C ALA A 122 39.48 -8.65 -34.90
N GLN A 123 39.34 -9.62 -33.97
CA GLN A 123 39.54 -11.09 -33.95
C GLN A 123 38.92 -11.67 -32.64
N SER A 124 37.99 -12.64 -32.65
CA SER A 124 38.12 -14.12 -32.55
C SER A 124 38.51 -14.75 -31.19
N ALA A 125 37.62 -15.55 -30.61
CA ALA A 125 37.89 -16.89 -30.03
C ALA A 125 36.58 -17.66 -29.76
N SER A 126 36.61 -18.97 -29.99
CA SER A 126 35.47 -19.82 -30.39
C SER A 126 35.11 -20.91 -29.35
N PHE A 127 33.80 -21.15 -29.18
CA PHE A 127 32.99 -22.41 -29.04
C PHE A 127 33.64 -23.77 -28.63
N PRO A 128 32.91 -24.69 -27.92
CA PRO A 128 31.83 -25.46 -28.56
C PRO A 128 30.56 -25.78 -27.73
N SER A 129 29.47 -25.94 -28.48
CA SER A 129 28.19 -26.57 -28.14
C SER A 129 28.18 -28.02 -28.66
N PRO A 130 27.27 -28.88 -28.17
CA PRO A 130 26.69 -29.92 -29.01
C PRO A 130 25.16 -29.82 -29.16
N PHE A 131 24.75 -29.73 -30.44
CA PHE A 131 23.55 -30.25 -31.13
C PHE A 131 22.14 -29.80 -30.69
N ARG A 132 21.44 -28.97 -31.50
CA ARG A 132 20.68 -29.24 -32.75
C ARG A 132 19.52 -30.22 -32.54
N GLY A 133 18.29 -29.94 -32.95
CA GLY A 133 17.68 -28.85 -33.69
C GLY A 133 16.30 -29.33 -34.17
N ASN A 134 15.34 -28.43 -34.31
CA ASN A 134 14.45 -28.38 -35.47
C ASN A 134 13.63 -27.09 -35.44
N SER A 135 13.70 -26.42 -36.58
CA SER A 135 13.03 -25.23 -37.06
C SER A 135 11.51 -25.34 -37.09
N ALA A 136 10.81 -24.24 -36.75
CA ALA A 136 9.73 -23.67 -37.57
C ALA A 136 9.17 -22.38 -36.95
N SER A 137 8.70 -21.54 -37.86
CA SER A 137 8.27 -20.14 -37.79
C SER A 137 7.08 -19.82 -36.86
N PHE A 138 7.00 -18.54 -36.46
CA PHE A 138 5.86 -17.88 -35.80
C PHE A 138 4.52 -18.09 -36.55
N PRO A 139 3.36 -18.07 -35.85
CA PRO A 139 2.64 -16.80 -35.67
C PRO A 139 1.92 -16.62 -34.31
N SER A 140 1.66 -15.34 -33.99
CA SER A 140 0.77 -14.86 -32.92
C SER A 140 -0.63 -15.48 -33.00
N PRO A 141 -1.32 -15.72 -31.86
CA PRO A 141 -2.76 -15.97 -31.88
C PRO A 141 -3.55 -14.77 -31.33
N ALA A 142 -4.19 -14.06 -32.25
CA ALA A 142 -5.44 -13.36 -31.98
C ALA A 142 -6.60 -14.38 -31.91
N ARG A 143 -7.62 -14.01 -31.13
CA ARG A 143 -9.05 -14.42 -31.17
C ARG A 143 -9.39 -15.86 -31.59
N ILE A 144 -9.99 -16.62 -30.69
CA ILE A 144 -10.84 -17.76 -31.05
C ILE A 144 -12.23 -17.58 -30.44
N ILE A 145 -13.21 -17.46 -31.33
CA ILE A 145 -14.65 -17.63 -31.11
C ILE A 145 -14.97 -19.13 -31.20
N SER A 146 -16.00 -19.52 -30.46
CA SER A 146 -16.64 -20.82 -30.32
C SER A 146 -17.23 -21.39 -31.62
N GLU A 147 -17.25 -22.73 -31.74
CA GLU A 147 -18.26 -23.57 -32.43
C GLU A 147 -18.19 -24.98 -31.81
N THR A 148 -19.17 -25.40 -31.00
CA THR A 148 -20.31 -26.31 -31.31
C THR A 148 -19.97 -27.67 -31.92
N SER A 149 -20.37 -28.74 -31.21
CA SER A 149 -20.70 -30.06 -31.76
C SER A 149 -22.01 -30.54 -31.16
N THR A 150 -22.83 -31.16 -32.00
CA THR A 150 -24.23 -31.55 -31.84
C THR A 150 -24.40 -33.08 -31.68
N ALA A 151 -25.63 -33.45 -31.29
CA ALA A 151 -26.31 -34.76 -31.37
C ALA A 151 -26.08 -35.75 -30.21
N ASP A 152 -27.08 -36.49 -29.68
CA ASP A 152 -28.56 -36.47 -29.76
C ASP A 152 -29.12 -37.49 -28.72
N TYR A 153 -30.46 -37.55 -28.59
CA TYR A 153 -31.35 -38.44 -27.78
C TYR A 153 -31.65 -38.02 -26.32
N GLY A 154 -32.89 -37.86 -25.83
CA GLY A 154 -34.24 -38.03 -26.38
C GLY A 154 -35.30 -37.73 -25.27
N MET A 155 -36.41 -37.12 -25.69
CA MET A 155 -37.71 -36.71 -25.07
C MET A 155 -38.12 -37.29 -23.68
N SER A 156 -38.85 -36.61 -22.77
CA SER A 156 -40.17 -35.97 -22.93
C SER A 156 -40.59 -35.11 -21.71
N THR A 157 -41.01 -33.87 -21.99
CA THR A 157 -41.97 -32.91 -21.35
C THR A 157 -42.37 -32.98 -19.86
N GLN A 158 -42.27 -31.84 -19.15
CA GLN A 158 -43.39 -30.90 -18.90
C GLN A 158 -42.89 -29.56 -18.28
N HIS A 159 -43.61 -28.49 -18.61
CA HIS A 159 -43.28 -27.05 -18.59
C HIS A 159 -42.95 -26.39 -17.24
N SER A 160 -42.06 -25.39 -17.28
CA SER A 160 -42.37 -24.03 -16.80
C SER A 160 -41.44 -23.02 -17.48
N ASP A 161 -42.01 -22.29 -18.44
CA ASP A 161 -41.38 -21.23 -19.23
C ASP A 161 -40.96 -20.03 -18.36
N TYR A 162 -39.71 -19.57 -18.49
CA TYR A 162 -39.38 -18.14 -18.52
C TYR A 162 -38.00 -17.97 -19.15
N THR A 163 -38.02 -17.59 -20.42
CA THR A 163 -36.88 -17.32 -21.29
C THR A 163 -36.15 -16.05 -20.81
N ILE A 164 -34.82 -16.16 -20.71
CA ILE A 164 -33.91 -15.04 -20.48
C ILE A 164 -33.95 -14.13 -21.71
N ARG A 165 -34.58 -12.96 -21.58
CA ARG A 165 -34.45 -11.87 -22.54
C ARG A 165 -33.08 -11.23 -22.38
N THR A 166 -32.33 -11.21 -23.48
CA THR A 166 -31.10 -10.46 -23.62
C THR A 166 -31.49 -9.02 -23.96
N ASP A 167 -31.89 -8.24 -22.96
CA ASP A 167 -32.12 -6.82 -23.14
C ASP A 167 -30.79 -6.09 -22.94
N MET A 168 -30.25 -5.63 -24.07
CA MET A 168 -29.29 -4.55 -24.10
C MET A 168 -29.87 -3.37 -23.33
N TYR A 169 -29.17 -2.92 -22.29
CA TYR A 169 -29.49 -1.66 -21.62
C TYR A 169 -29.12 -0.50 -22.56
N SER A 170 -30.02 -0.22 -23.51
CA SER A 170 -30.27 1.11 -24.02
C SER A 170 -31.15 1.81 -22.99
N SER A 171 -30.53 2.47 -22.01
CA SER A 171 -31.26 3.40 -21.15
C SER A 171 -31.40 4.73 -21.90
N GLN A 172 -32.37 4.80 -22.82
CA GLN A 172 -33.08 6.05 -23.01
C GLN A 172 -33.97 6.21 -21.78
N GLU A 173 -33.48 6.93 -20.78
CA GLU A 173 -34.36 7.54 -19.79
C GLU A 173 -35.21 8.57 -20.54
N THR A 174 -36.41 8.18 -20.94
CA THR A 174 -37.48 9.15 -21.20
C THR A 174 -37.88 9.72 -19.85
N ILE A 175 -37.34 10.89 -19.53
CA ILE A 175 -37.82 11.73 -18.43
C ILE A 175 -39.23 12.18 -18.84
N GLU A 176 -40.26 11.55 -18.27
CA GLU A 176 -41.58 12.15 -18.23
C GLU A 176 -41.48 13.40 -17.36
N MET A 177 -41.59 14.58 -17.98
CA MET A 177 -41.63 15.84 -17.27
C MET A 177 -42.95 15.91 -16.49
N ASP A 178 -42.89 15.55 -15.22
CA ASP A 178 -43.96 15.84 -14.27
C ASP A 178 -44.04 17.37 -14.13
N LYS A 179 -45.22 17.94 -14.36
CA LYS A 179 -45.40 19.39 -14.62
C LYS A 179 -45.29 20.30 -13.40
N ASP A 180 -44.96 19.77 -12.23
CA ASP A 180 -44.84 20.54 -10.99
C ASP A 180 -43.61 20.11 -10.15
N GLU A 181 -42.41 20.09 -10.74
CA GLU A 181 -41.19 20.04 -9.93
C GLU A 181 -41.01 21.39 -9.21
N ASP A 182 -41.36 21.40 -7.92
CA ASP A 182 -40.92 22.41 -6.96
C ASP A 182 -39.39 22.55 -7.10
N TYR A 183 -38.94 23.67 -7.69
CA TYR A 183 -37.54 24.05 -7.77
C TYR A 183 -36.98 24.22 -6.35
N ARG A 184 -36.54 23.13 -5.73
CA ARG A 184 -35.73 23.18 -4.51
C ARG A 184 -34.37 23.72 -4.90
N ILE A 185 -34.23 25.05 -4.82
CA ILE A 185 -32.94 25.73 -4.95
C ILE A 185 -32.04 25.16 -3.84
N PRO A 186 -30.96 24.43 -4.17
CA PRO A 186 -30.00 23.99 -3.18
C PRO A 186 -29.45 25.20 -2.44
N SER A 187 -29.26 25.12 -1.12
CA SER A 187 -28.73 26.22 -0.31
C SER A 187 -27.35 26.71 -0.78
N SER A 188 -26.63 25.89 -1.56
CA SER A 188 -25.43 26.28 -2.30
C SER A 188 -25.21 25.35 -3.50
N LEU A 189 -24.75 25.90 -4.63
CA LEU A 189 -24.27 25.10 -5.76
C LEU A 189 -22.93 24.41 -5.42
N PRO A 190 -22.61 23.27 -6.06
CA PRO A 190 -21.28 22.66 -5.99
C PRO A 190 -20.18 23.63 -6.45
N GLU A 191 -18.96 23.44 -5.94
CA GLU A 191 -17.81 24.29 -6.28
C GLU A 191 -17.46 24.26 -7.78
N TYR A 192 -17.70 23.12 -8.46
CA TYR A 192 -17.51 22.96 -9.90
C TYR A 192 -18.66 22.15 -10.52
N LEU A 193 -19.04 22.51 -11.74
CA LEU A 193 -20.07 21.83 -12.55
C LEU A 193 -19.53 21.56 -13.96
N LEU A 194 -19.94 20.44 -14.55
CA LEU A 194 -19.72 20.18 -15.98
C LEU A 194 -20.89 20.79 -16.76
N VAL A 195 -20.59 21.68 -17.70
CA VAL A 195 -21.59 22.43 -18.45
C VAL A 195 -21.30 22.26 -19.94
N SER A 196 -22.35 22.04 -20.75
CA SER A 196 -22.23 22.01 -22.22
C SER A 196 -21.69 23.35 -22.72
N SER A 197 -20.73 23.31 -23.66
CA SER A 197 -20.17 24.52 -24.25
C SER A 197 -21.23 25.39 -24.93
N SER A 198 -22.21 24.78 -25.60
CA SER A 198 -23.30 25.52 -26.27
C SER A 198 -24.17 26.29 -25.28
N LEU A 199 -24.53 25.65 -24.16
CA LEU A 199 -25.32 26.28 -23.11
C LEU A 199 -24.53 27.35 -22.37
N LEU A 200 -23.24 27.12 -22.11
CA LEU A 200 -22.38 28.14 -21.52
C LEU A 200 -22.25 29.37 -22.41
N LEU A 201 -22.03 29.18 -23.72
CA LEU A 201 -21.90 30.27 -24.67
C LEU A 201 -23.22 31.03 -24.86
N SER A 202 -24.38 30.38 -24.71
CA SER A 202 -25.68 31.09 -24.75
C SER A 202 -25.84 32.15 -23.66
N LEU A 203 -25.09 32.06 -22.55
CA LEU A 203 -25.08 33.10 -21.51
C LEU A 203 -24.39 34.38 -21.98
N PHE A 204 -23.60 34.32 -23.06
CA PHE A 204 -22.87 35.44 -23.66
C PHE A 204 -23.48 35.90 -24.99
N ASP A 205 -24.72 35.52 -25.29
CA ASP A 205 -25.49 36.07 -26.42
C ASP A 205 -25.86 37.55 -26.21
N ARG A 206 -25.78 38.02 -24.96
CA ARG A 206 -25.84 39.43 -24.56
C ARG A 206 -24.59 39.80 -23.79
N CYS A 207 -24.17 41.06 -23.89
CA CYS A 207 -23.07 41.60 -23.11
C CYS A 207 -23.38 41.50 -21.61
N PRO A 208 -22.59 40.78 -20.79
CA PRO A 208 -22.85 40.66 -19.36
C PRO A 208 -22.83 41.99 -18.60
N SER A 209 -22.10 43.00 -19.10
CA SER A 209 -22.02 44.31 -18.47
C SER A 209 -23.18 45.26 -18.79
N CYS A 210 -23.72 45.25 -20.02
CA CYS A 210 -24.79 46.18 -20.41
C CYS A 210 -26.13 45.51 -20.78
N GLY A 211 -26.18 44.18 -20.86
CA GLY A 211 -27.39 43.42 -21.22
C GLY A 211 -27.83 43.52 -22.69
N LEU A 212 -27.15 44.33 -23.51
CA LEU A 212 -27.44 44.50 -24.92
C LEU A 212 -26.84 43.38 -25.77
N ARG A 213 -27.50 43.04 -26.89
CA ARG A 213 -26.95 42.17 -27.94
C ARG A 213 -25.98 42.96 -28.82
N SER A 214 -24.85 43.36 -28.22
CA SER A 214 -23.88 44.26 -28.84
C SER A 214 -22.45 43.72 -28.77
N ILE A 215 -22.30 42.40 -28.62
CA ILE A 215 -21.01 41.72 -28.74
C ILE A 215 -20.72 41.56 -30.23
N GLU A 216 -19.63 42.17 -30.69
CA GLU A 216 -19.25 42.15 -32.11
C GLU A 216 -18.30 40.99 -32.43
N SER A 217 -17.42 40.66 -31.49
CA SER A 217 -16.46 39.57 -31.63
C SER A 217 -16.24 38.86 -30.30
N MET A 218 -15.96 37.56 -30.37
CA MET A 218 -15.65 36.74 -29.21
C MET A 218 -14.58 35.71 -29.54
N ASP A 219 -13.49 35.76 -28.78
CA ASP A 219 -12.42 34.79 -28.80
C ASP A 219 -12.54 33.86 -27.59
N SER A 220 -12.32 32.57 -27.82
CA SER A 220 -12.25 31.55 -26.78
C SER A 220 -10.83 30.99 -26.68
N PHE A 221 -10.32 30.89 -25.45
CA PHE A 221 -9.05 30.25 -25.16
C PHE A 221 -9.26 29.11 -24.16
N ILE A 222 -8.82 27.91 -24.52
CA ILE A 222 -8.91 26.71 -23.67
C ILE A 222 -7.52 26.35 -23.15
N ASN A 223 -7.40 26.16 -21.83
CA ASN A 223 -6.19 25.64 -21.18
C ASN A 223 -6.57 24.60 -20.13
N GLY A 224 -6.37 23.32 -20.47
CA GLY A 224 -6.85 22.21 -19.65
C GLY A 224 -8.37 22.27 -19.52
N SER A 225 -8.88 22.34 -18.29
CA SER A 225 -10.31 22.53 -18.00
C SER A 225 -10.75 23.99 -17.96
N ALA A 226 -9.85 24.95 -18.18
CA ALA A 226 -10.18 26.37 -18.16
C ALA A 226 -10.68 26.82 -19.52
N LEU A 227 -11.84 27.48 -19.56
CA LEU A 227 -12.27 28.29 -20.68
C LEU A 227 -12.10 29.76 -20.28
N LYS A 228 -11.38 30.53 -21.10
CA LYS A 228 -11.36 31.97 -21.03
C LYS A 228 -12.06 32.53 -22.26
N LEU A 229 -13.05 33.39 -22.05
CA LEU A 229 -13.70 34.14 -23.10
C LEU A 229 -13.17 35.56 -23.07
N LYS A 230 -12.94 36.11 -24.25
CA LYS A 230 -12.59 37.51 -24.46
C LYS A 230 -13.51 38.05 -25.54
N TRP A 231 -14.20 39.16 -25.31
CA TRP A 231 -15.12 39.69 -26.30
C TRP A 231 -15.02 41.20 -26.38
N PHE A 232 -15.38 41.74 -27.54
CA PHE A 232 -15.55 43.17 -27.73
C PHE A 232 -17.03 43.51 -27.80
N CYS A 233 -17.46 44.44 -26.95
CA CYS A 233 -18.80 45.00 -26.97
C CYS A 233 -18.76 46.43 -27.50
N ALA A 234 -19.61 46.77 -28.47
CA ALA A 234 -19.68 48.12 -29.04
C ALA A 234 -19.84 49.22 -27.97
N ASN A 235 -20.51 48.89 -26.85
CA ASN A 235 -20.81 49.85 -25.78
C ASN A 235 -19.87 49.76 -24.57
N CYS A 236 -19.22 48.61 -24.35
CA CYS A 236 -18.43 48.36 -23.13
C CYS A 236 -16.96 48.05 -23.42
N GLN A 237 -16.55 48.10 -24.69
CA GLN A 237 -15.23 47.73 -25.17
C GLN A 237 -14.86 46.28 -24.83
N GLU A 238 -13.56 46.02 -24.71
CA GLU A 238 -12.98 44.70 -24.49
C GLU A 238 -13.22 44.20 -23.06
N GLN A 239 -13.72 42.97 -22.96
CA GLN A 239 -14.01 42.30 -21.70
C GLN A 239 -13.50 40.88 -21.72
N SER A 240 -13.37 40.28 -20.53
CA SER A 240 -13.00 38.87 -20.43
C SER A 240 -13.63 38.19 -19.23
N TRP A 241 -13.85 36.88 -19.37
CA TRP A 241 -14.35 36.00 -18.33
C TRP A 241 -13.55 34.71 -18.30
N SER A 242 -13.45 34.08 -17.13
CA SER A 242 -12.75 32.80 -16.94
C SER A 242 -13.65 31.85 -16.19
N SER A 243 -13.77 30.62 -16.67
CA SER A 243 -14.58 29.57 -16.03
C SER A 243 -14.05 29.12 -14.67
N GLN A 244 -12.80 29.49 -14.34
CA GLN A 244 -12.17 29.14 -13.08
C GLN A 244 -11.15 30.19 -12.61
N PRO A 245 -10.97 30.34 -11.28
CA PRO A 245 -9.95 31.20 -10.69
C PRO A 245 -8.53 30.67 -10.93
N ARG A 246 -7.53 31.51 -10.63
CA ARG A 246 -6.11 31.18 -10.73
C ARG A 246 -5.46 31.08 -9.35
N LEU A 247 -4.75 29.99 -9.10
CA LEU A 247 -3.86 29.80 -7.97
C LEU A 247 -2.59 30.65 -8.16
N LYS A 248 -2.37 31.59 -7.23
CA LYS A 248 -1.23 32.54 -7.26
C LYS A 248 -1.08 33.27 -8.60
N GLY A 249 -2.19 33.51 -9.30
CA GLY A 249 -2.20 34.17 -10.61
C GLY A 249 -1.61 33.37 -11.78
N ARG A 250 -1.06 32.17 -11.56
CA ARG A 250 -0.34 31.39 -12.59
C ARG A 250 -1.11 30.19 -13.11
N TYR A 251 -1.66 29.37 -12.22
CA TYR A 251 -2.25 28.08 -12.61
C TYR A 251 -3.76 28.12 -12.43
N TYR A 252 -4.51 27.65 -13.41
CA TYR A 252 -5.95 27.51 -13.23
C TYR A 252 -6.25 26.45 -12.18
N GLU A 253 -7.12 26.78 -11.23
CA GLU A 253 -7.33 25.97 -10.02
C GLU A 253 -7.88 24.58 -10.35
N GLY A 254 -8.86 24.47 -11.25
CA GLY A 254 -9.41 23.19 -11.66
C GLY A 254 -8.44 22.34 -12.46
N ASN A 255 -7.45 22.91 -13.18
CA ASN A 255 -6.40 22.10 -13.82
C ASN A 255 -5.55 21.37 -12.77
N VAL A 256 -5.19 22.08 -11.69
CA VAL A 256 -4.45 21.50 -10.56
C VAL A 256 -5.35 20.49 -9.82
N LYS A 257 -6.59 20.87 -9.51
CA LYS A 257 -7.53 19.98 -8.81
C LYS A 257 -7.86 18.74 -9.62
N LEU A 258 -8.07 18.81 -10.95
CA LEU A 258 -8.35 17.65 -11.80
C LEU A 258 -7.14 16.73 -11.92
N ALA A 259 -5.95 17.29 -12.17
CA ALA A 259 -4.73 16.49 -12.24
C ALA A 259 -4.44 15.79 -10.90
N CYS A 260 -4.55 16.54 -9.79
CA CYS A 260 -4.43 15.99 -8.45
C CYS A 260 -5.52 14.95 -8.19
N SER A 261 -6.79 15.25 -8.44
CA SER A 261 -7.92 14.32 -8.23
C SER A 261 -7.76 13.06 -9.06
N ALA A 262 -7.47 13.15 -10.36
CA ALA A 262 -7.20 11.98 -11.19
C ALA A 262 -6.07 11.11 -10.62
N HIS A 263 -5.03 11.76 -10.09
CA HIS A 263 -3.91 11.06 -9.43
C HIS A 263 -4.21 10.60 -8.00
N THR A 264 -5.13 11.21 -7.26
CA THR A 264 -5.39 10.89 -5.84
C THR A 264 -6.61 10.01 -5.63
N THR A 265 -7.57 10.06 -6.55
CA THR A 265 -8.80 9.25 -6.52
C THR A 265 -8.71 8.06 -7.46
N GLY A 266 -7.72 7.99 -8.37
CA GLY A 266 -7.45 6.80 -9.19
C GLY A 266 -8.68 6.21 -9.89
N LEU A 267 -9.72 7.01 -10.12
CA LEU A 267 -11.06 6.52 -10.47
C LEU A 267 -11.00 5.74 -11.79
N PRO A 268 -11.21 4.41 -11.77
CA PRO A 268 -11.45 3.67 -12.99
C PRO A 268 -12.87 4.01 -13.44
N LEU A 269 -13.00 4.71 -14.57
CA LEU A 269 -14.24 4.90 -15.33
C LEU A 269 -14.76 3.53 -15.84
N ALA A 270 -15.09 2.56 -14.98
CA ALA A 270 -15.59 1.25 -15.41
C ALA A 270 -16.15 0.31 -14.31
N ALA A 271 -16.46 0.74 -13.09
CA ALA A 271 -16.84 -0.22 -12.04
C ALA A 271 -18.32 -0.66 -12.08
N SER A 272 -18.89 -0.97 -13.26
CA SER A 272 -20.26 -1.53 -13.37
C SER A 272 -20.42 -2.86 -12.60
N ARG A 273 -19.31 -3.54 -12.28
CA ARG A 273 -19.28 -4.82 -11.52
C ARG A 273 -18.91 -4.67 -10.03
N GLY A 274 -18.66 -3.45 -9.56
CA GLY A 274 -18.17 -3.14 -8.22
C GLY A 274 -16.69 -3.49 -7.99
N VAL A 275 -16.10 -2.91 -6.93
CA VAL A 275 -14.66 -2.93 -6.63
C VAL A 275 -14.36 -3.89 -5.48
N ASP A 276 -13.24 -4.63 -5.55
CA ASP A 276 -12.70 -5.35 -4.38
C ASP A 276 -11.62 -4.48 -3.75
N VAL A 277 -11.80 -4.13 -2.48
CA VAL A 277 -11.03 -3.06 -1.85
C VAL A 277 -10.19 -3.62 -0.72
N SER A 278 -8.93 -3.20 -0.65
CA SER A 278 -8.08 -3.39 0.51
C SER A 278 -8.08 -2.16 1.40
N VAL A 279 -8.19 -2.35 2.71
CA VAL A 279 -8.23 -1.28 3.70
C VAL A 279 -7.27 -1.52 4.85
N ASP A 280 -6.56 -0.47 5.25
CA ASP A 280 -5.66 -0.46 6.40
C ASP A 280 -5.52 0.96 6.98
N GLY A 281 -5.32 1.05 8.29
CA GLY A 281 -5.12 2.28 9.05
C GLY A 281 -3.66 2.52 9.43
N ARG A 282 -3.07 3.61 8.92
CA ARG A 282 -1.70 4.02 9.22
C ARG A 282 -1.66 5.16 10.22
N TYR A 283 -1.05 4.91 11.37
CA TYR A 283 -0.84 5.89 12.43
C TYR A 283 0.47 6.67 12.26
N ASP A 284 0.46 7.95 12.67
CA ASP A 284 1.61 8.85 12.60
C ASP A 284 2.70 8.63 13.66
N SER A 285 2.42 7.89 14.73
CA SER A 285 3.42 7.43 15.69
C SER A 285 3.21 5.97 16.08
N PRO A 286 4.24 5.27 16.62
CA PRO A 286 4.06 3.98 17.26
C PRO A 286 3.34 4.11 18.62
N GLY A 287 2.63 3.05 19.03
CA GLY A 287 1.95 2.98 20.34
C GLY A 287 0.62 3.73 20.38
N TYR A 288 0.12 4.01 21.59
CA TYR A 288 -1.21 4.60 21.81
C TYR A 288 -1.25 6.14 21.77
N SER A 289 -0.14 6.80 21.42
CA SER A 289 0.00 8.27 21.46
C SER A 289 -0.26 8.98 20.11
N ALA A 290 -0.60 8.23 19.07
CA ALA A 290 -0.79 8.74 17.72
C ALA A 290 -1.84 9.86 17.68
N SER A 291 -1.54 10.90 16.90
CA SER A 291 -2.42 12.06 16.73
C SER A 291 -3.18 12.02 15.42
N ASN A 292 -2.57 11.44 14.38
CA ASN A 292 -3.16 11.30 13.07
C ASN A 292 -3.22 9.82 12.66
N CYS A 293 -4.27 9.45 11.92
CA CYS A 293 -4.43 8.15 11.29
C CYS A 293 -4.92 8.34 9.86
N THR A 294 -4.27 7.67 8.91
CA THR A 294 -4.67 7.65 7.50
C THR A 294 -5.25 6.27 7.19
N VAL A 295 -6.53 6.22 6.87
CA VAL A 295 -7.15 5.01 6.33
C VAL A 295 -7.10 5.09 4.81
N SER A 296 -6.57 4.04 4.18
CA SER A 296 -6.38 3.96 2.72
C SER A 296 -7.26 2.88 2.12
N PHE A 297 -7.91 3.18 1.00
CA PHE A 297 -8.75 2.26 0.24
C PHE A 297 -8.15 2.08 -1.15
N ILE A 298 -7.72 0.85 -1.42
CA ILE A 298 -6.99 0.51 -2.65
C ILE A 298 -7.78 -0.56 -3.39
N ASP A 299 -8.01 -0.35 -4.69
CA ASP A 299 -8.61 -1.38 -5.55
C ASP A 299 -7.61 -2.53 -5.74
N LEU A 300 -8.00 -3.74 -5.36
CA LEU A 300 -7.18 -4.94 -5.46
C LEU A 300 -6.95 -5.39 -6.92
N GLN A 301 -7.73 -4.90 -7.87
CA GLN A 301 -7.54 -5.22 -9.29
C GLN A 301 -6.50 -4.32 -9.94
N THR A 302 -6.63 -3.01 -9.79
CA THR A 302 -5.75 -2.03 -10.43
C THR A 302 -4.57 -1.59 -9.56
N ASN A 303 -4.62 -1.90 -8.26
CA ASN A 303 -3.69 -1.39 -7.25
C ASN A 303 -3.72 0.14 -7.11
N LEU A 304 -4.75 0.80 -7.64
CA LEU A 304 -4.95 2.23 -7.50
C LEU A 304 -5.62 2.53 -6.15
N LEU A 305 -5.02 3.47 -5.43
CA LEU A 305 -5.64 4.07 -4.27
C LEU A 305 -6.71 5.05 -4.77
N PHE A 306 -7.94 4.89 -4.29
CA PHE A 306 -9.06 5.71 -4.76
C PHE A 306 -9.78 6.49 -3.68
N MET A 307 -9.57 6.14 -2.41
CA MET A 307 -10.10 6.87 -1.28
C MET A 307 -9.10 6.90 -0.13
N ILE A 308 -8.94 8.07 0.48
CA ILE A 308 -8.18 8.28 1.72
C ILE A 308 -9.04 9.03 2.71
N VAL A 309 -9.02 8.56 3.95
CA VAL A 309 -9.61 9.27 5.07
C VAL A 309 -8.54 9.56 6.10
N ASN A 310 -8.27 10.85 6.33
CA ASN A 310 -7.37 11.30 7.38
C ASN A 310 -8.18 11.65 8.62
N MET A 311 -7.93 10.93 9.70
CA MET A 311 -8.55 11.14 11.01
C MET A 311 -7.52 11.75 11.96
N HIS A 312 -7.98 12.66 12.82
CA HIS A 312 -7.21 13.20 13.93
C HIS A 312 -7.86 12.84 15.27
N LYS A 313 -7.05 12.59 16.32
CA LYS A 313 -7.57 12.10 17.61
C LYS A 313 -8.55 13.05 18.33
N LYS A 314 -8.49 14.34 17.99
CA LYS A 314 -9.41 15.38 18.49
C LYS A 314 -10.71 15.50 17.70
N GLU A 315 -10.93 14.67 16.68
CA GLU A 315 -12.19 14.66 15.95
C GLU A 315 -13.34 14.13 16.82
N LYS A 316 -14.55 14.64 16.55
CA LYS A 316 -15.75 14.28 17.30
C LYS A 316 -15.99 12.76 17.21
N GLY A 317 -16.23 12.11 18.35
CA GLY A 317 -16.45 10.66 18.45
C GLY A 317 -15.18 9.81 18.56
N ILE A 318 -13.98 10.41 18.48
CA ILE A 318 -12.71 9.70 18.74
C ILE A 318 -12.29 9.81 20.21
N ASP A 319 -12.72 10.87 20.90
CA ASP A 319 -12.49 11.12 22.34
C ASP A 319 -11.01 11.04 22.76
N ASN A 320 -10.10 11.53 21.92
CA ASN A 320 -8.65 11.43 22.10
C ASN A 320 -8.10 9.99 22.23
N VAL A 321 -8.90 8.96 21.92
CA VAL A 321 -8.48 7.57 21.91
C VAL A 321 -8.01 7.19 20.51
N SER A 322 -6.70 7.23 20.28
CA SER A 322 -6.07 6.97 18.98
C SER A 322 -6.56 5.69 18.30
N GLY A 323 -6.67 4.58 19.05
CA GLY A 323 -7.14 3.28 18.55
C GLY A 323 -8.63 3.21 18.16
N ARG A 324 -9.37 4.33 18.17
CA ARG A 324 -10.71 4.45 17.57
C ARG A 324 -10.69 5.08 16.16
N MET A 325 -9.61 5.79 15.82
CA MET A 325 -9.50 6.54 14.56
C MET A 325 -9.63 5.63 13.33
N GLU A 326 -9.00 4.46 13.33
CA GLU A 326 -9.04 3.56 12.19
C GLU A 326 -10.46 3.06 11.91
N LYS A 327 -11.17 2.52 12.91
CA LYS A 327 -12.56 2.09 12.74
C LYS A 327 -13.45 3.23 12.22
N ALA A 328 -13.31 4.42 12.80
CA ALA A 328 -14.08 5.59 12.39
C ALA A 328 -13.74 6.05 10.97
N GLY A 329 -12.46 6.03 10.60
CA GLY A 329 -11.99 6.36 9.26
C GLY A 329 -12.44 5.34 8.21
N VAL A 330 -12.43 4.04 8.54
CA VAL A 330 -12.96 2.99 7.67
C VAL A 330 -14.46 3.22 7.42
N ARG A 331 -15.25 3.47 8.48
CA ARG A 331 -16.68 3.77 8.31
C ARG A 331 -16.89 5.01 7.43
N SER A 332 -16.21 6.10 7.74
CA SER A 332 -16.32 7.36 6.98
C SER A 332 -15.98 7.17 5.51
N GLY A 333 -14.92 6.42 5.20
CA GLY A 333 -14.53 6.15 3.82
C GLY A 333 -15.56 5.31 3.08
N LEU A 334 -16.10 4.27 3.71
CA LEU A 334 -17.18 3.46 3.11
C LEU A 334 -18.43 4.30 2.82
N MET A 335 -18.83 5.19 3.74
CA MET A 335 -19.97 6.09 3.52
C MET A 335 -19.71 7.07 2.36
N GLN A 336 -18.51 7.63 2.26
CA GLN A 336 -18.12 8.50 1.14
C GLN A 336 -18.15 7.74 -0.19
N ILE A 337 -17.66 6.51 -0.24
CA ILE A 337 -17.68 5.68 -1.44
C ILE A 337 -19.12 5.36 -1.87
N GLN A 338 -20.01 5.07 -0.91
CA GLN A 338 -21.44 4.87 -1.19
C GLN A 338 -22.11 6.15 -1.71
N ALA A 339 -21.78 7.32 -1.15
CA ALA A 339 -22.27 8.61 -1.63
C ALA A 339 -21.80 8.93 -3.06
N LEU A 340 -20.62 8.44 -3.45
CA LEU A 340 -20.11 8.49 -4.83
C LEU A 340 -20.77 7.45 -5.74
N GLN A 341 -21.79 6.72 -5.28
CA GLN A 341 -22.49 5.65 -6.00
C GLN A 341 -21.55 4.53 -6.49
N MET A 342 -20.40 4.36 -5.84
CA MET A 342 -19.45 3.32 -6.17
C MET A 342 -19.78 2.05 -5.38
N LYS A 343 -20.07 0.95 -6.09
CA LYS A 343 -20.35 -0.35 -5.48
C LYS A 343 -19.07 -1.02 -4.98
N ILE A 344 -19.00 -1.33 -3.69
CA ILE A 344 -17.94 -2.18 -3.12
C ILE A 344 -18.44 -3.63 -3.06
N ARG A 345 -17.79 -4.54 -3.77
CA ARG A 345 -18.11 -5.97 -3.77
C ARG A 345 -17.52 -6.67 -2.55
N SER A 346 -16.27 -6.38 -2.22
CA SER A 346 -15.63 -6.93 -1.03
C SER A 346 -14.65 -5.94 -0.41
N LEU A 347 -14.48 -6.06 0.90
CA LEU A 347 -13.54 -5.28 1.69
C LEU A 347 -12.58 -6.26 2.38
N CYS A 348 -11.29 -6.20 2.07
CA CYS A 348 -10.23 -6.94 2.73
C CYS A 348 -9.57 -6.06 3.78
N SER A 349 -9.53 -6.52 5.03
CA SER A 349 -8.81 -5.84 6.11
C SER A 349 -7.92 -6.81 6.87
N ASP A 350 -7.10 -6.26 7.76
CA ASP A 350 -6.45 -7.02 8.82
C ASP A 350 -7.48 -7.76 9.69
N ASN A 351 -6.99 -8.71 10.50
CA ASN A 351 -7.80 -9.45 11.45
C ASN A 351 -8.09 -8.63 12.73
N ASP A 352 -8.62 -7.41 12.56
CA ASP A 352 -9.10 -6.55 13.64
C ASP A 352 -10.55 -6.88 14.01
N SER A 353 -10.77 -7.24 15.29
CA SER A 353 -12.08 -7.54 15.83
C SER A 353 -13.03 -6.35 15.81
N LYS A 354 -12.53 -5.10 15.91
CA LYS A 354 -13.34 -3.88 15.90
C LYS A 354 -13.94 -3.61 14.52
N ILE A 355 -13.12 -3.70 13.47
CA ILE A 355 -13.57 -3.60 12.08
C ILE A 355 -14.50 -4.78 11.77
N GLY A 356 -14.11 -6.00 12.15
CA GLY A 356 -14.94 -7.18 11.94
C GLY A 356 -16.32 -7.09 12.61
N LYS A 357 -16.42 -6.50 13.81
CA LYS A 357 -17.68 -6.25 14.51
C LYS A 357 -18.52 -5.21 13.74
N MET A 358 -17.90 -4.10 13.35
CA MET A 358 -18.56 -3.04 12.56
C MET A 358 -19.16 -3.58 11.26
N MET A 359 -18.41 -4.35 10.48
CA MET A 359 -18.88 -4.92 9.21
C MET A 359 -20.06 -5.88 9.38
N ARG A 360 -20.26 -6.46 10.57
CA ARG A 360 -21.41 -7.36 10.85
C ARG A 360 -22.64 -6.62 11.35
N GLU A 361 -22.44 -5.62 12.19
CA GLU A 361 -23.52 -4.96 12.93
C GLU A 361 -24.08 -3.72 12.23
N ASP A 362 -23.28 -3.07 11.39
CA ASP A 362 -23.67 -1.85 10.70
C ASP A 362 -24.61 -2.15 9.52
N PRO A 363 -25.89 -1.75 9.56
CA PRO A 363 -26.85 -2.08 8.51
C PRO A 363 -26.45 -1.54 7.13
N GLN A 364 -25.77 -0.39 7.09
CA GLN A 364 -25.33 0.25 5.85
C GLN A 364 -24.20 -0.52 5.14
N LEU A 365 -23.55 -1.46 5.81
CA LEU A 365 -22.41 -2.22 5.29
C LEU A 365 -22.75 -3.69 4.97
N ARG A 366 -24.01 -4.09 5.12
CA ARG A 366 -24.48 -5.48 5.01
C ARG A 366 -24.15 -6.12 3.64
N ASP A 367 -24.20 -5.33 2.58
CA ASP A 367 -23.98 -5.81 1.21
C ASP A 367 -22.50 -5.97 0.86
N ILE A 368 -21.59 -5.51 1.74
CA ILE A 368 -20.16 -5.58 1.52
C ILE A 368 -19.61 -6.89 2.10
N LYS A 369 -19.06 -7.74 1.23
CA LYS A 369 -18.41 -8.97 1.68
C LYS A 369 -17.09 -8.65 2.41
N HIS A 370 -17.07 -8.82 3.73
CA HIS A 370 -15.85 -8.65 4.52
C HIS A 370 -14.93 -9.87 4.45
N LEU A 371 -13.69 -9.65 4.03
CA LEU A 371 -12.61 -10.62 3.89
C LEU A 371 -11.43 -10.27 4.80
N LEU A 372 -10.64 -11.28 5.15
CA LEU A 372 -9.48 -11.14 6.04
C LEU A 372 -8.17 -11.35 5.30
N ASP A 373 -7.12 -10.62 5.69
CA ASP A 373 -5.76 -10.95 5.27
C ASP A 373 -5.32 -12.32 5.83
N PHE A 374 -5.00 -13.23 4.91
CA PHE A 374 -4.49 -14.56 5.22
C PHE A 374 -3.14 -14.53 5.97
N TRP A 375 -2.26 -13.56 5.70
CA TRP A 375 -0.98 -13.44 6.39
C TRP A 375 -1.18 -13.25 7.90
N HIS A 376 -2.10 -12.37 8.31
CA HIS A 376 -2.44 -12.15 9.71
C HIS A 376 -3.00 -13.41 10.38
N LEU A 377 -3.76 -14.23 9.64
CA LEU A 377 -4.29 -15.51 10.14
C LEU A 377 -3.17 -16.53 10.36
N ILE A 378 -2.34 -16.77 9.34
CA ILE A 378 -1.29 -17.81 9.41
C ILE A 378 -0.13 -17.42 10.33
N LYS A 379 0.10 -16.11 10.55
CA LYS A 379 1.07 -15.61 11.52
C LYS A 379 0.79 -16.12 12.93
N GLY A 380 -0.48 -16.15 13.35
CA GLY A 380 -0.89 -16.69 14.65
C GLY A 380 -0.56 -18.18 14.79
N ILE A 381 -0.87 -18.96 13.75
CA ILE A 381 -0.52 -20.39 13.70
C ILE A 381 1.00 -20.60 13.72
N ASN A 382 1.76 -19.84 12.93
CA ASN A 382 3.22 -19.92 12.88
C ASN A 382 3.84 -19.61 14.26
N HIS A 383 3.25 -18.68 15.00
CA HIS A 383 3.65 -18.38 16.38
C HIS A 383 3.33 -19.53 17.35
N ASP A 384 2.14 -20.13 17.25
CA ASP A 384 1.75 -21.26 18.11
C ASP A 384 2.61 -22.50 17.81
N LEU A 385 2.89 -22.78 16.54
CA LEU A 385 3.85 -23.82 16.11
C LEU A 385 5.25 -23.58 16.67
N ARG A 386 5.72 -22.32 16.73
CA ARG A 386 7.01 -21.98 17.38
C ARG A 386 7.00 -22.32 18.86
N LYS A 387 5.90 -22.00 19.56
CA LYS A 387 5.79 -22.28 21.00
C LYS A 387 5.88 -23.77 21.27
N ILE A 388 5.06 -24.58 20.60
CA ILE A 388 5.07 -26.04 20.83
C ILE A 388 6.38 -26.69 20.36
N SER A 389 7.05 -26.14 19.33
CA SER A 389 8.36 -26.67 18.87
C SER A 389 9.50 -26.53 19.88
N LYS A 390 9.30 -25.77 20.95
CA LYS A 390 10.26 -25.63 22.06
C LYS A 390 10.04 -26.66 23.16
N LEU A 391 8.92 -27.39 23.15
CA LEU A 391 8.62 -28.41 24.15
C LEU A 391 9.44 -29.67 23.84
N ALA A 392 10.08 -30.25 24.85
CA ALA A 392 10.90 -31.46 24.70
C ALA A 392 10.08 -32.64 24.13
N CYS A 393 8.80 -32.75 24.51
CA CYS A 393 7.87 -33.76 24.01
C CYS A 393 7.40 -33.56 22.55
N CYS A 394 7.79 -32.46 21.89
CA CYS A 394 7.33 -32.06 20.55
C CYS A 394 8.50 -31.81 19.56
N SER A 395 9.46 -32.75 19.53
CA SER A 395 10.74 -32.59 18.81
C SER A 395 10.61 -32.52 17.28
N ASN A 396 9.59 -33.15 16.69
CA ASN A 396 9.37 -33.17 15.25
C ASN A 396 8.70 -31.91 14.72
N ILE A 397 8.01 -31.12 15.55
CA ILE A 397 7.34 -29.89 15.10
C ILE A 397 8.32 -28.90 14.48
N LYS A 398 9.55 -28.81 14.99
CA LYS A 398 10.60 -27.95 14.40
C LYS A 398 10.87 -28.32 12.94
N HIS A 399 10.85 -29.62 12.63
CA HIS A 399 10.99 -30.10 11.25
C HIS A 399 9.79 -29.68 10.41
N TRP A 400 8.55 -29.88 10.89
CA TRP A 400 7.30 -29.71 10.12
C TRP A 400 6.80 -28.27 9.98
N ARG A 401 7.21 -27.37 10.86
CA ARG A 401 6.66 -26.01 10.96
C ARG A 401 6.63 -25.27 9.61
N ARG A 402 7.73 -25.28 8.86
CA ARG A 402 7.84 -24.57 7.57
C ARG A 402 6.93 -25.18 6.51
N GLN A 403 6.83 -26.51 6.48
CA GLN A 403 6.02 -27.30 5.55
C GLN A 403 4.54 -27.03 5.82
N ILE A 404 4.14 -26.98 7.09
CA ILE A 404 2.75 -26.65 7.48
C ILE A 404 2.39 -25.24 7.03
N VAL A 405 3.25 -24.25 7.27
CA VAL A 405 3.00 -22.86 6.85
C VAL A 405 2.93 -22.75 5.32
N ASN A 406 3.88 -23.35 4.60
CA ASN A 406 3.86 -23.39 3.13
C ASN A 406 2.61 -24.09 2.59
N HIS A 407 2.23 -25.21 3.21
CA HIS A 407 1.01 -25.93 2.85
C HIS A 407 -0.22 -25.04 3.04
N ALA A 408 -0.28 -24.24 4.10
CA ALA A 408 -1.36 -23.29 4.34
C ALA A 408 -1.50 -22.28 3.19
N TYR A 409 -0.40 -21.66 2.75
CA TYR A 409 -0.39 -20.76 1.61
C TYR A 409 -0.77 -21.47 0.31
N TYR A 410 -0.26 -22.68 0.08
CA TYR A 410 -0.60 -23.49 -1.08
C TYR A 410 -2.09 -23.80 -1.15
N VAL A 411 -2.70 -24.30 -0.06
CA VAL A 411 -4.13 -24.63 -0.07
C VAL A 411 -5.00 -23.39 -0.17
N HIS A 412 -4.59 -22.29 0.48
CA HIS A 412 -5.31 -21.03 0.40
C HIS A 412 -5.35 -20.48 -1.04
N SER A 413 -4.19 -20.46 -1.71
CA SER A 413 -4.07 -20.03 -3.10
C SER A 413 -4.81 -20.97 -4.06
N LYS A 414 -4.54 -22.28 -3.98
CA LYS A 414 -5.10 -23.27 -4.91
C LYS A 414 -6.62 -23.38 -4.82
N PHE A 415 -7.19 -23.20 -3.62
CA PHE A 415 -8.62 -23.35 -3.37
C PHE A 415 -9.34 -22.02 -3.12
N GLY A 416 -8.84 -20.91 -3.66
CA GLY A 416 -9.46 -19.59 -3.49
C GLY A 416 -10.95 -19.54 -3.88
N LYS A 417 -11.37 -20.31 -4.89
CA LYS A 417 -12.78 -20.45 -5.30
C LYS A 417 -13.61 -21.38 -4.40
N SER A 418 -12.97 -22.36 -3.74
CA SER A 418 -13.63 -23.38 -2.91
C SER A 418 -12.95 -23.47 -1.53
N ARG A 419 -13.15 -22.42 -0.71
CA ARG A 419 -12.51 -22.29 0.60
C ARG A 419 -12.81 -23.45 1.54
N GLN A 420 -14.02 -24.01 1.52
CA GLN A 420 -14.37 -25.23 2.26
C GLN A 420 -13.47 -26.40 1.89
N ARG A 421 -13.21 -26.63 0.59
CA ARG A 421 -12.30 -27.68 0.14
C ARG A 421 -10.86 -27.38 0.56
N GLY A 422 -10.43 -26.12 0.48
CA GLY A 422 -9.15 -25.67 1.00
C GLY A 422 -8.98 -25.96 2.50
N LEU A 423 -10.03 -25.74 3.29
CA LEU A 423 -10.04 -26.02 4.73
C LEU A 423 -9.89 -27.52 5.02
N MET A 424 -10.53 -28.39 4.22
CA MET A 424 -10.34 -29.84 4.35
C MET A 424 -8.88 -30.23 4.08
N TYR A 425 -8.26 -29.65 3.04
CA TYR A 425 -6.84 -29.90 2.78
C TYR A 425 -5.92 -29.28 3.83
N TRP A 426 -6.27 -28.16 4.45
CA TRP A 426 -5.57 -27.64 5.62
C TRP A 426 -5.57 -28.67 6.77
N MET A 427 -6.74 -29.16 7.16
CA MET A 427 -6.86 -30.14 8.24
C MET A 427 -6.20 -31.49 7.90
N SER A 428 -6.02 -31.79 6.60
CA SER A 428 -5.31 -32.99 6.14
C SER A 428 -3.83 -33.03 6.53
N VAL A 429 -3.26 -31.93 7.05
CA VAL A 429 -1.95 -31.93 7.71
C VAL A 429 -1.87 -33.01 8.80
N LEU A 430 -2.95 -33.21 9.56
CA LEU A 430 -2.95 -34.14 10.69
C LEU A 430 -2.70 -35.60 10.28
N PRO A 431 -3.41 -36.21 9.31
CA PRO A 431 -3.01 -37.52 8.81
C PRO A 431 -1.69 -37.49 8.03
N HIS A 432 -1.32 -36.37 7.40
CA HIS A 432 -0.08 -36.25 6.64
C HIS A 432 1.15 -36.43 7.55
N VAL A 433 1.19 -35.77 8.71
CA VAL A 433 2.32 -35.90 9.65
C VAL A 433 2.43 -37.30 10.27
N THR A 434 1.38 -38.12 10.20
CA THR A 434 1.41 -39.53 10.61
C THR A 434 1.78 -40.47 9.47
N GLY A 435 2.20 -39.96 8.31
CA GLY A 435 2.49 -40.75 7.11
C GLY A 435 1.26 -41.29 6.36
N ARG A 436 0.05 -40.84 6.71
CA ARG A 436 -1.19 -41.26 6.03
C ARG A 436 -1.54 -40.27 4.92
N HIS A 437 -1.41 -40.69 3.67
CA HIS A 437 -1.69 -39.86 2.49
C HIS A 437 -2.97 -40.24 1.72
N ALA A 438 -3.67 -41.30 2.14
CA ALA A 438 -4.87 -41.82 1.49
C ALA A 438 -5.94 -42.27 2.50
N ASN A 439 -7.07 -42.73 1.98
CA ASN A 439 -8.21 -43.23 2.75
C ASN A 439 -8.78 -42.19 3.74
N PHE A 440 -8.78 -40.91 3.37
CA PHE A 440 -9.27 -39.82 4.22
C PHE A 440 -10.76 -39.91 4.54
N ARG A 441 -11.53 -40.71 3.79
CA ARG A 441 -12.92 -41.06 4.10
C ARG A 441 -13.13 -41.60 5.53
N LYS A 442 -12.14 -42.30 6.10
CA LYS A 442 -12.22 -42.84 7.47
C LYS A 442 -11.75 -41.81 8.53
N VAL A 443 -11.48 -40.55 8.16
CA VAL A 443 -11.07 -39.50 9.10
C VAL A 443 -12.27 -38.58 9.34
N PRO A 444 -12.85 -38.55 10.56
CA PRO A 444 -14.17 -37.92 10.80
C PRO A 444 -14.28 -36.45 10.40
N PHE A 445 -13.18 -35.70 10.50
CA PHE A 445 -13.13 -34.26 10.21
C PHE A 445 -12.73 -33.92 8.76
N LEU A 446 -12.44 -34.91 7.90
CA LEU A 446 -12.02 -34.70 6.51
C LEU A 446 -13.12 -35.13 5.53
N ARG A 447 -14.22 -34.38 5.50
CA ARG A 447 -15.35 -34.65 4.61
C ARG A 447 -15.02 -34.21 3.18
N GLY A 448 -15.43 -35.00 2.18
CA GLY A 448 -15.31 -34.64 0.76
C GLY A 448 -13.93 -34.80 0.13
N ILE A 449 -12.88 -35.19 0.89
CA ILE A 449 -11.56 -35.51 0.35
C ILE A 449 -11.20 -36.99 0.58
N LYS A 450 -10.53 -37.61 -0.39
CA LYS A 450 -10.20 -39.06 -0.36
C LYS A 450 -8.71 -39.34 -0.11
N LYS A 451 -7.83 -38.48 -0.63
CA LYS A 451 -6.36 -38.60 -0.58
C LYS A 451 -5.68 -37.24 -0.76
N CYS A 452 -4.38 -37.18 -0.51
CA CYS A 452 -3.54 -36.03 -0.84
C CYS A 452 -3.49 -35.75 -2.35
N MET A 453 -3.16 -34.51 -2.72
CA MET A 453 -3.04 -34.05 -4.12
C MET A 453 -1.59 -33.94 -4.59
N HIS A 454 -0.79 -34.94 -4.25
CA HIS A 454 0.56 -35.07 -4.76
C HIS A 454 0.76 -36.51 -5.24
N SER A 455 1.69 -36.69 -6.16
CA SER A 455 2.14 -38.02 -6.59
C SER A 455 2.72 -38.79 -5.40
N ARG A 456 2.87 -40.12 -5.54
CA ARG A 456 3.48 -40.95 -4.51
C ARG A 456 4.88 -40.43 -4.20
N LEU A 457 5.10 -40.02 -2.95
CA LEU A 457 6.42 -39.63 -2.46
C LEU A 457 7.15 -40.87 -1.97
N ARG A 458 8.50 -40.82 -1.99
CA ARG A 458 9.31 -41.88 -1.40
C ARG A 458 8.93 -42.00 0.09
N PRO A 459 8.61 -43.20 0.58
CA PRO A 459 8.31 -43.39 2.00
C PRO A 459 9.50 -42.93 2.83
N SER A 460 9.25 -42.07 3.79
CA SER A 460 10.23 -41.68 4.80
C SER A 460 9.59 -41.90 6.17
N ASN A 461 10.27 -42.66 7.01
CA ASN A 461 9.87 -42.85 8.40
C ASN A 461 10.41 -41.73 9.31
N SER A 462 11.16 -40.78 8.74
CA SER A 462 11.73 -39.66 9.46
C SER A 462 10.63 -38.67 9.87
N HIS A 463 10.69 -38.21 11.11
CA HIS A 463 9.80 -37.20 11.69
C HIS A 463 8.30 -37.52 11.66
N ILE A 464 7.92 -38.81 11.59
CA ILE A 464 6.51 -39.22 11.75
C ILE A 464 6.06 -38.93 13.17
N ILE A 465 4.90 -38.27 13.30
CA ILE A 465 4.27 -38.00 14.60
C ILE A 465 3.25 -39.11 14.88
N LYS A 466 3.40 -39.81 16.01
CA LYS A 466 2.46 -40.87 16.43
C LYS A 466 1.13 -40.26 16.88
N ARG A 467 -0.01 -40.90 16.55
CA ARG A 467 -1.36 -40.32 16.74
C ARG A 467 -1.77 -40.20 18.23
N ASP A 468 -1.26 -41.09 19.05
CA ASP A 468 -1.47 -41.21 20.50
C ASP A 468 -0.49 -40.35 21.31
N SER A 469 0.49 -39.70 20.66
CA SER A 469 1.48 -38.89 21.37
C SER A 469 0.93 -37.53 21.82
N VAL A 470 1.55 -36.97 22.86
CA VAL A 470 1.33 -35.58 23.30
C VAL A 470 1.62 -34.61 22.15
N GLU A 471 2.69 -34.84 21.37
CA GLU A 471 3.05 -34.04 20.20
C GLU A 471 1.90 -33.90 19.19
N TYR A 472 1.18 -35.00 18.92
CA TYR A 472 0.04 -34.98 18.01
C TYR A 472 -1.13 -34.18 18.58
N GLN A 473 -1.42 -34.29 19.88
CA GLN A 473 -2.51 -33.54 20.50
C GLN A 473 -2.23 -32.04 20.52
N GLU A 474 -1.00 -31.63 20.83
CA GLU A 474 -0.55 -30.24 20.76
C GLU A 474 -0.66 -29.68 19.34
N LEU A 475 -0.16 -30.42 18.34
CA LEU A 475 -0.29 -30.02 16.94
C LEU A 475 -1.76 -29.95 16.50
N LYS A 476 -2.58 -30.94 16.90
CA LYS A 476 -4.01 -30.96 16.59
C LYS A 476 -4.72 -29.74 17.16
N ALA A 477 -4.41 -29.32 18.39
CA ALA A 477 -4.97 -28.11 18.99
C ALA A 477 -4.64 -26.86 18.16
N VAL A 478 -3.41 -26.76 17.62
CA VAL A 478 -3.02 -25.65 16.74
C VAL A 478 -3.73 -25.71 15.39
N ILE A 479 -3.72 -26.86 14.71
CA ILE A 479 -4.32 -27.02 13.37
C ILE A 479 -5.84 -26.84 13.40
N MET A 480 -6.50 -27.30 14.46
CA MET A 480 -7.96 -27.28 14.63
C MET A 480 -8.47 -26.01 15.33
N LYS A 481 -7.61 -25.01 15.56
CA LYS A 481 -7.95 -23.78 16.28
C LYS A 481 -9.19 -23.11 15.68
N PRO A 482 -10.32 -22.99 16.41
CA PRO A 482 -11.60 -22.53 15.84
C PRO A 482 -11.52 -21.16 15.17
N THR A 483 -10.77 -20.23 15.76
CA THR A 483 -10.58 -18.88 15.21
C THR A 483 -9.84 -18.90 13.87
N PHE A 484 -8.87 -19.79 13.69
CA PHE A 484 -8.19 -19.96 12.41
C PHE A 484 -9.11 -20.62 11.37
N LEU A 485 -9.85 -21.67 11.75
CA LEU A 485 -10.76 -22.36 10.81
C LEU A 485 -11.85 -21.42 10.28
N ALA A 486 -12.49 -20.65 11.17
CA ALA A 486 -13.46 -19.64 10.79
C ALA A 486 -12.83 -18.50 9.96
N GLY A 487 -11.62 -18.07 10.35
CA GLY A 487 -10.85 -17.07 9.62
C GLY A 487 -10.46 -17.51 8.21
N PHE A 488 -10.03 -18.76 8.04
CA PHE A 488 -9.64 -19.35 6.74
C PHE A 488 -10.81 -19.30 5.74
N LEU A 489 -12.04 -19.58 6.20
CA LEU A 489 -13.24 -19.48 5.38
C LEU A 489 -13.61 -18.04 5.01
N ARG A 490 -13.01 -17.04 5.67
CA ARG A 490 -13.18 -15.60 5.39
C ARG A 490 -11.94 -14.96 4.77
N ALA A 491 -10.86 -15.71 4.61
CA ALA A 491 -9.62 -15.19 4.04
C ALA A 491 -9.85 -14.75 2.59
N SER A 492 -9.29 -13.60 2.23
CA SER A 492 -9.32 -13.08 0.85
C SER A 492 -8.55 -14.03 -0.08
N PRO A 493 -9.14 -14.53 -1.17
CA PRO A 493 -8.41 -15.34 -2.15
C PRO A 493 -7.57 -14.49 -3.12
N LYS A 494 -7.73 -13.15 -3.07
CA LYS A 494 -7.01 -12.17 -3.89
C LYS A 494 -5.87 -11.54 -3.07
N LYS A 495 -5.09 -10.65 -3.70
CA LYS A 495 -4.05 -9.84 -3.04
C LYS A 495 -4.58 -9.26 -1.72
N ASN A 496 -3.70 -9.30 -0.72
CA ASN A 496 -3.94 -9.10 0.71
C ASN A 496 -3.99 -7.60 1.07
N THR A 497 -3.77 -7.23 2.34
CA THR A 497 -3.48 -5.83 2.74
C THR A 497 -2.07 -5.35 2.34
N SER A 498 -1.32 -6.16 1.59
CA SER A 498 0.03 -5.80 1.11
C SER A 498 0.09 -4.52 0.26
N PRO A 499 -0.91 -4.14 -0.57
CA PRO A 499 -0.92 -2.84 -1.23
C PRO A 499 -0.88 -1.68 -0.23
N ASN A 500 -1.58 -1.82 0.90
CA ASN A 500 -1.56 -0.81 1.95
C ASN A 500 -0.21 -0.79 2.65
N GLU A 501 0.45 -1.94 2.88
CA GLU A 501 1.83 -1.95 3.40
C GLU A 501 2.81 -1.22 2.47
N ASN A 502 2.68 -1.41 1.15
CA ASN A 502 3.46 -0.66 0.17
C ASN A 502 3.17 0.83 0.25
N PHE A 503 1.89 1.22 0.31
CA PHE A 503 1.51 2.63 0.46
C PHE A 503 2.06 3.24 1.76
N ASN A 504 2.00 2.50 2.87
CA ASN A 504 2.55 2.89 4.16
C ASN A 504 4.06 3.16 4.07
N SER A 505 4.79 2.38 3.26
CA SER A 505 6.21 2.64 2.99
C SER A 505 6.43 3.96 2.25
N ILE A 506 5.55 4.31 1.31
CA ILE A 506 5.60 5.60 0.61
C ILE A 506 5.26 6.75 1.56
N ILE A 507 4.21 6.61 2.38
CA ILE A 507 3.87 7.60 3.41
C ILE A 507 5.08 7.89 4.29
N ASN A 508 5.87 6.89 4.67
CA ASN A 508 7.04 7.11 5.53
C ASN A 508 8.10 8.04 4.91
N MET A 509 8.15 8.18 3.58
CA MET A 509 9.03 9.16 2.91
C MET A 509 8.53 10.60 3.10
N TYR A 510 7.22 10.83 3.11
CA TYR A 510 6.61 12.16 3.19
C TYR A 510 6.24 12.58 4.63
N ALA A 511 5.78 11.64 5.44
CA ALA A 511 5.30 11.81 6.81
C ALA A 511 5.88 10.73 7.73
N PRO A 512 7.19 10.73 8.02
CA PRO A 512 7.84 9.70 8.81
C PRO A 512 7.29 9.66 10.24
N LYS A 513 7.20 8.45 10.81
CA LYS A 513 6.66 8.25 12.19
C LYS A 513 7.51 8.89 13.30
N SER A 514 8.74 9.26 12.98
CA SER A 514 9.69 9.90 13.91
C SER A 514 9.49 11.41 14.02
N LYS A 515 8.66 12.02 13.16
CA LYS A 515 8.42 13.47 13.15
C LYS A 515 6.94 13.76 13.36
N ALA A 516 6.63 14.51 14.41
CA ALA A 516 5.29 15.02 14.63
C ALA A 516 4.86 15.90 13.44
N SER A 517 3.59 15.82 13.07
CA SER A 517 3.00 16.63 12.02
C SER A 517 1.65 17.13 12.47
N SER A 518 1.38 18.43 12.25
CA SER A 518 0.06 18.97 12.51
C SER A 518 -0.95 18.40 11.51
N ARG A 519 -2.22 18.35 11.90
CA ARG A 519 -3.32 17.79 11.08
C ARG A 519 -3.31 18.32 9.64
N ARG A 520 -3.14 19.64 9.47
CA ARG A 520 -3.13 20.29 8.15
C ARG A 520 -1.97 19.79 7.29
N TRP A 521 -0.74 19.86 7.80
CA TRP A 521 0.45 19.46 7.03
C TRP A 521 0.52 17.96 6.79
N TYR A 522 0.02 17.17 7.73
CA TYR A 522 -0.09 15.72 7.57
C TYR A 522 -0.97 15.39 6.37
N GLY A 523 -2.17 15.98 6.29
CA GLY A 523 -3.08 15.78 5.14
C GLY A 523 -2.43 16.09 3.79
N GLU A 524 -1.72 17.21 3.67
CA GLU A 524 -1.02 17.57 2.42
C GLU A 524 0.11 16.59 2.06
N ARG A 525 0.87 16.11 3.05
CA ARG A 525 1.92 15.10 2.83
C ARG A 525 1.33 13.76 2.38
N ILE A 526 0.17 13.40 2.91
CA ILE A 526 -0.54 12.19 2.49
C ILE A 526 -1.01 12.31 1.04
N LYS A 527 -1.51 13.48 0.60
CA LYS A 527 -1.86 13.70 -0.82
C LYS A 527 -0.65 13.51 -1.73
N LEU A 528 0.53 14.04 -1.37
CA LEU A 528 1.77 13.83 -2.13
C LEU A 528 2.17 12.34 -2.19
N ALA A 529 2.08 11.63 -1.06
CA ALA A 529 2.33 10.19 -1.01
C ALA A 529 1.36 9.42 -1.92
N THR A 530 0.11 9.86 -1.99
CA THR A 530 -0.94 9.25 -2.82
C THR A 530 -0.64 9.42 -4.30
N MET A 531 -0.29 10.65 -4.71
CA MET A 531 0.12 10.91 -6.10
C MET A 531 1.30 10.03 -6.51
N HIS A 532 2.30 9.89 -5.63
CA HIS A 532 3.44 9.00 -5.88
C HIS A 532 2.97 7.54 -6.03
N PHE A 533 2.19 7.03 -5.07
CA PHE A 533 1.71 5.64 -5.10
C PHE A 533 0.91 5.33 -6.37
N ASN A 534 -0.07 6.17 -6.70
CA ASN A 534 -0.89 5.96 -7.89
C ASN A 534 -0.12 6.13 -9.19
N HIS A 535 0.87 7.03 -9.24
CA HIS A 535 1.75 7.13 -10.40
C HIS A 535 2.50 5.81 -10.65
N LEU A 536 3.06 5.19 -9.59
CA LEU A 536 3.72 3.89 -9.71
C LEU A 536 2.75 2.77 -10.13
N ALA A 537 1.52 2.78 -9.61
CA ALA A 537 0.49 1.81 -9.99
C ALA A 537 0.10 1.98 -11.47
N LEU A 538 -0.08 3.22 -11.96
CA LEU A 538 -0.36 3.50 -13.36
C LEU A 538 0.77 3.06 -14.29
N LEU A 539 2.04 3.34 -13.92
CA LEU A 539 3.18 2.87 -14.70
C LEU A 539 3.22 1.33 -14.81
N ASN A 540 2.87 0.62 -13.73
CA ASN A 540 2.74 -0.84 -13.77
C ASN A 540 1.58 -1.28 -14.70
N LEU A 541 0.41 -0.64 -14.62
CA LEU A 541 -0.74 -0.96 -15.47
C LEU A 541 -0.47 -0.73 -16.96
N LEU A 542 0.33 0.28 -17.27
CA LEU A 542 0.77 0.61 -18.64
C LEU A 542 1.97 -0.22 -19.10
N ASN A 543 2.49 -1.13 -18.27
CA ASN A 543 3.72 -1.90 -18.52
C ASN A 543 4.95 -1.02 -18.81
N LEU A 544 4.97 0.21 -18.28
CA LEU A 544 6.11 1.15 -18.39
C LEU A 544 7.08 1.00 -17.21
N ARG A 545 6.73 0.19 -16.22
CA ARG A 545 7.54 -0.15 -15.06
C ARG A 545 7.44 -1.64 -14.78
N GLU A 546 8.59 -2.25 -14.50
CA GLU A 546 8.67 -3.61 -13.97
C GLU A 546 9.12 -3.55 -12.51
N GLU A 547 8.32 -4.10 -11.58
CA GLU A 547 8.72 -4.24 -10.19
C GLU A 547 9.68 -5.41 -10.02
N LYS A 548 10.98 -5.13 -9.87
CA LYS A 548 11.98 -6.13 -9.49
C LYS A 548 12.02 -6.27 -7.97
N GLY A 549 11.53 -7.40 -7.46
CA GLY A 549 11.56 -7.72 -6.02
C GLY A 549 10.42 -7.06 -5.25
N SER A 550 9.18 -7.43 -5.56
CA SER A 550 8.00 -6.97 -4.81
C SER A 550 8.09 -7.39 -3.33
N CYS A 551 7.90 -6.44 -2.42
CA CYS A 551 7.57 -6.73 -1.02
C CYS A 551 6.16 -7.35 -0.89
N SER A 552 5.31 -7.15 -1.90
CA SER A 552 4.04 -7.86 -2.07
C SER A 552 4.31 -9.20 -2.72
N VAL A 553 4.12 -10.24 -1.94
CA VAL A 553 4.56 -11.58 -2.25
C VAL A 553 3.58 -12.19 -3.26
N ASP A 554 3.84 -12.05 -4.55
CA ASP A 554 3.20 -12.89 -5.58
C ASP A 554 3.92 -14.27 -5.66
N VAL A 555 4.40 -14.80 -4.53
CA VAL A 555 4.91 -16.18 -4.46
C VAL A 555 3.71 -17.09 -4.18
N ILE A 556 3.14 -17.60 -5.26
CA ILE A 556 2.09 -18.62 -5.24
C ILE A 556 2.56 -19.79 -4.36
N GLY A 557 1.98 -19.91 -3.16
CA GLY A 557 2.07 -21.09 -2.32
C GLY A 557 3.34 -21.29 -1.47
N ARG A 558 4.10 -20.25 -1.11
CA ARG A 558 5.21 -20.36 -0.12
C ARG A 558 5.30 -19.16 0.83
N GLU A 559 5.80 -19.42 2.05
CA GLU A 559 6.26 -18.40 3.00
C GLU A 559 7.44 -17.65 2.35
N SER A 560 7.21 -16.43 1.88
CA SER A 560 8.31 -15.51 1.59
C SER A 560 8.86 -14.94 2.88
N LYS A 561 10.16 -14.66 2.88
CA LYS A 561 10.77 -13.77 3.86
C LYS A 561 10.24 -12.34 3.62
N ALA A 562 9.06 -12.03 4.15
CA ALA A 562 8.60 -10.65 4.25
C ALA A 562 9.52 -9.94 5.23
N VAL A 563 10.52 -9.22 4.71
CA VAL A 563 11.34 -8.33 5.50
C VAL A 563 10.48 -7.10 5.78
N LYS A 564 9.88 -7.03 6.96
CA LYS A 564 9.43 -5.74 7.49
C LYS A 564 10.67 -4.86 7.64
N ARG A 565 10.70 -3.75 6.91
CA ARG A 565 11.48 -2.58 7.30
C ARG A 565 10.70 -1.80 8.36
#